data_AF-A0A2K3LJN1-F1
#
_entry.id   AF-A0A2K3LJN1-F1
#
_cell.length_a   1.000
_cell.length_b   1.000
_cell.length_c   1.000
_cell.angle_alpha   90.00
_cell.angle_beta   90.00
_cell.angle_gamma   90.00
#
_symmetry.space_group_name_H-M   'P 1'
#
loop_
_entity.id
_entity.type
_entity.pdbx_description
1 polymer ?
#
loop_
_entity_poly.entity_id
_entity_poly.type
_entity_poly.pdbx_seq_one_letter_code
_entity_poly.pdbx_strand_id
1 'polypeptide(L)'
;MATVEELQHLKNSLPDQVRVQRIEEKLSALGNCIACNDHVALTHTDLDKETEEVVADVLGVEVFRQTVAGNILVGSYCAFSNKGGLVHPHTSVEDLDELSTLLQVPLVAGTVNRGSEVIAAGMTVNDWTAFCGADTTATELSVIENVFKLREAKPSAIVDEMRKSLFDS
;
A
#
# COMPACT_ATOMS: atom_id res chain seq x y z
N MET A 1 11.51 17.19 10.08
CA MET A 1 11.46 16.87 11.53
C MET A 1 10.10 17.31 12.05
N ALA A 2 9.34 16.42 12.69
CA ALA A 2 8.07 16.77 13.30
C ALA A 2 8.29 17.49 14.62
N THR A 3 7.62 18.63 14.81
CA THR A 3 7.61 19.41 16.04
C THR A 3 6.77 18.72 17.12
N VAL A 4 6.99 19.11 18.38
CA VAL A 4 6.20 18.59 19.51
C VAL A 4 4.72 18.93 19.35
N GLU A 5 4.42 20.11 18.81
CA GLU A 5 3.06 20.57 18.55
C GLU A 5 2.35 19.73 17.48
N GLU A 6 3.01 19.44 16.36
CA GLU A 6 2.48 18.55 15.31
C GLU A 6 2.22 17.14 15.85
N LEU A 7 3.13 16.62 16.67
CA LEU A 7 2.99 15.29 17.26
C LEU A 7 1.83 15.23 18.27
N GLN A 8 1.62 16.29 19.05
CA GLN A 8 0.47 16.40 19.95
C GLN A 8 -0.84 16.52 19.16
N HIS A 9 -0.85 17.31 18.09
CA HIS A 9 -2.01 17.44 17.22
C HIS A 9 -2.41 16.10 16.60
N LEU A 10 -1.44 15.33 16.08
CA LEU A 10 -1.69 13.99 15.56
C LEU A 10 -2.27 13.04 16.61
N LYS A 11 -1.68 13.01 17.83
CA LYS A 11 -2.19 12.19 18.93
C LYS A 11 -3.62 12.55 19.33
N ASN A 12 -3.97 13.83 19.28
CA ASN A 12 -5.33 14.28 19.62
C ASN A 12 -6.34 14.00 18.50
N SER A 13 -5.89 13.85 17.25
CA SER A 13 -6.75 13.67 16.07
C SER A 13 -6.95 12.21 15.69
N LEU A 14 -6.06 11.33 16.15
CA LEU A 14 -6.09 9.90 15.88
C LEU A 14 -6.83 9.14 17.00
N PRO A 15 -7.47 7.99 16.70
CA PRO A 15 -8.06 7.13 17.73
C PRO A 15 -7.01 6.62 18.71
N ASP A 16 -7.40 6.38 19.97
CA ASP A 16 -6.50 5.95 21.06
C ASP A 16 -5.72 4.66 20.78
N GLN A 17 -6.25 3.81 19.90
CA GLN A 17 -5.61 2.57 19.46
C GLN A 17 -4.40 2.78 18.53
N VAL A 18 -4.28 3.96 17.91
CA VAL A 18 -3.19 4.26 16.97
C VAL A 18 -1.98 4.77 17.75
N ARG A 19 -0.89 3.99 17.73
CA ARG A 19 0.37 4.36 18.38
C ARG A 19 1.15 5.35 17.50
N VAL A 20 1.43 6.53 18.03
CA VAL A 20 2.24 7.56 17.34
C VAL A 20 3.62 7.63 17.97
N GLN A 21 4.64 7.24 17.22
CA GLN A 21 6.04 7.20 17.66
C GLN A 21 6.92 8.08 16.75
N ARG A 22 7.85 8.82 17.37
CA ARG A 22 8.90 9.53 16.64
C ARG A 22 10.10 8.60 16.46
N ILE A 23 10.60 8.52 15.24
CA ILE A 23 11.78 7.76 14.85
C ILE A 23 12.87 8.75 14.41
N GLU A 24 14.11 8.52 14.82
CA GLU A 24 15.27 9.26 14.35
C GLU A 24 15.98 8.45 13.27
N GLU A 25 15.68 8.75 12.01
CA GLU A 25 16.29 8.08 10.85
C GLU A 25 17.01 9.10 9.96
N LYS A 26 18.18 8.73 9.42
CA LYS A 26 19.10 9.62 8.70
C LYS A 26 19.22 9.32 7.20
N LEU A 27 18.75 8.17 6.73
CA LEU A 27 18.88 7.74 5.32
C LEU A 27 18.00 8.58 4.39
N SER A 28 16.69 8.55 4.59
CA SER A 28 15.69 9.24 3.76
C SER A 28 14.40 9.48 4.54
N ALA A 29 13.38 10.04 3.89
CA ALA A 29 12.06 10.16 4.47
C ALA A 29 11.46 8.76 4.73
N LEU A 30 10.83 8.56 5.90
CA LEU A 30 10.24 7.28 6.30
C LEU A 30 9.28 6.73 5.23
N GLY A 31 8.46 7.59 4.60
CA GLY A 31 7.52 7.18 3.55
C GLY A 31 8.18 6.70 2.25
N ASN A 32 9.45 7.02 2.00
CA ASN A 32 10.19 6.48 0.85
C ASN A 32 10.87 5.15 1.20
N CYS A 33 11.21 4.96 2.47
CA CYS A 33 11.92 3.77 2.95
C CYS A 33 10.99 2.64 3.37
N ILE A 34 9.72 2.92 3.67
CA ILE A 34 8.79 1.98 4.28
C ILE A 34 7.52 1.92 3.45
N ALA A 35 7.13 0.72 3.01
CA ALA A 35 5.80 0.41 2.48
C ALA A 35 5.18 -0.67 3.37
N CYS A 36 3.94 -0.52 3.81
CA CYS A 36 3.33 -1.44 4.78
C CYS A 36 1.84 -1.64 4.54
N ASN A 37 1.34 -2.79 5.00
CA ASN A 37 -0.08 -3.06 5.23
C ASN A 37 -0.26 -3.49 6.71
N ASP A 38 -1.41 -4.08 7.05
CA ASP A 38 -1.73 -4.45 8.44
C ASP A 38 -1.02 -5.74 8.91
N HIS A 39 -0.21 -6.38 8.06
CA HIS A 39 0.42 -7.68 8.34
C HIS A 39 1.94 -7.66 8.11
N VAL A 40 2.39 -6.96 7.08
CA VAL A 40 3.77 -6.97 6.58
C VAL A 40 4.22 -5.55 6.22
N ALA A 41 5.50 -5.25 6.50
CA ALA A 41 6.17 -4.05 6.04
C ALA A 41 7.43 -4.39 5.23
N LEU A 42 7.58 -3.75 4.08
CA LEU A 42 8.81 -3.72 3.31
C LEU A 42 9.62 -2.49 3.71
N THR A 43 10.90 -2.69 3.98
CA THR A 43 11.82 -1.62 4.35
C THR A 43 13.07 -1.58 3.48
N HIS A 44 13.71 -0.41 3.49
CA HIS A 44 15.02 -0.19 2.89
C HIS A 44 16.06 -1.20 3.44
N THR A 45 16.91 -1.75 2.57
CA THR A 45 17.90 -2.79 2.95
C THR A 45 18.90 -2.33 4.00
N ASP A 46 19.30 -1.06 3.93
CA ASP A 46 20.28 -0.45 4.85
C ASP A 46 19.66 0.19 6.10
N LEU A 47 18.36 -0.03 6.36
CA LEU A 47 17.70 0.53 7.54
C LEU A 47 18.38 0.08 8.84
N ASP A 48 18.57 1.00 9.79
CA ASP A 48 19.15 0.67 11.09
C ASP A 48 18.27 -0.36 11.82
N LYS A 49 18.90 -1.34 12.48
CA LYS A 49 18.18 -2.40 13.18
C LYS A 49 17.28 -1.87 14.30
N GLU A 50 17.72 -0.83 15.01
CA GLU A 50 16.90 -0.15 16.01
C GLU A 50 15.63 0.44 15.38
N THR A 51 15.75 1.08 14.21
CA THR A 51 14.59 1.62 13.47
C THR A 51 13.66 0.51 13.00
N GLU A 52 14.20 -0.60 12.52
CA GLU A 52 13.41 -1.79 12.12
C GLU A 52 12.60 -2.37 13.29
N GLU A 53 13.23 -2.54 14.46
CA GLU A 53 12.57 -3.05 15.67
C GLU A 53 11.44 -2.11 16.13
N VAL A 54 11.65 -0.79 16.05
CA VAL A 54 10.61 0.20 16.35
C VAL A 54 9.44 0.11 15.36
N VAL A 55 9.72 -0.04 14.06
CA VAL A 55 8.66 -0.20 13.05
C VAL A 55 7.84 -1.47 13.31
N ALA A 56 8.51 -2.59 13.61
CA ALA A 56 7.84 -3.84 13.93
C ALA A 56 6.97 -3.74 15.19
N ASP A 57 7.45 -3.13 16.28
CA ASP A 57 6.68 -2.98 17.54
C ASP A 57 5.52 -1.99 17.43
N VAL A 58 5.74 -0.86 16.74
CA VAL A 58 4.72 0.20 16.65
C VAL A 58 3.60 -0.19 15.70
N LEU A 59 3.94 -0.77 14.55
CA LEU A 59 2.95 -1.20 13.55
C LEU A 59 2.37 -2.59 13.86
N GLY A 60 3.10 -3.45 14.59
CA GLY A 60 2.67 -4.81 14.90
C GLY A 60 2.73 -5.74 13.69
N VAL A 61 3.69 -5.54 12.79
CA VAL A 61 3.83 -6.24 11.51
C VAL A 61 5.19 -6.90 11.36
N GLU A 62 5.27 -7.92 10.49
CA GLU A 62 6.55 -8.52 10.12
C GLU A 62 7.29 -7.60 9.15
N VAL A 63 8.57 -7.30 9.45
CA VAL A 63 9.37 -6.39 8.64
C VAL A 63 10.35 -7.19 7.77
N PHE A 64 10.36 -6.92 6.46
CA PHE A 64 11.29 -7.51 5.51
C PHE A 64 12.07 -6.44 4.78
N ARG A 65 13.39 -6.62 4.74
CA ARG A 65 14.29 -5.79 3.95
C ARG A 65 14.30 -6.29 2.52
N GLN A 66 13.83 -5.48 1.58
CA GLN A 66 13.74 -5.90 0.19
C GLN A 66 13.94 -4.72 -0.78
N THR A 67 14.13 -5.02 -2.06
CA THR A 67 14.20 -4.04 -3.14
C THR A 67 13.08 -4.28 -4.15
N VAL A 68 12.64 -3.23 -4.85
CA VAL A 68 11.60 -3.31 -5.89
C VAL A 68 12.20 -2.84 -7.21
N ALA A 69 12.30 -3.75 -8.19
CA ALA A 69 12.96 -3.50 -9.47
C ALA A 69 14.40 -2.95 -9.32
N GLY A 70 15.17 -3.47 -8.35
CA GLY A 70 16.51 -3.00 -8.03
C GLY A 70 16.59 -1.66 -7.28
N ASN A 71 15.45 -1.06 -6.92
CA ASN A 71 15.40 0.15 -6.11
C ASN A 71 15.27 -0.16 -4.63
N ILE A 72 16.09 0.51 -3.83
CA ILE A 72 16.10 0.44 -2.36
C ILE A 72 14.96 1.24 -1.70
N LEU A 73 14.36 2.20 -2.42
CA LEU A 73 13.26 3.04 -1.93
C LEU A 73 11.90 2.36 -2.16
N VAL A 74 11.66 1.26 -1.44
CA VAL A 74 10.43 0.47 -1.57
C VAL A 74 9.15 1.29 -1.37
N GLY A 75 9.17 2.27 -0.46
CA GLY A 75 8.06 3.17 -0.17
C GLY A 75 7.71 4.13 -1.31
N SER A 76 8.63 4.39 -2.24
CA SER A 76 8.36 5.23 -3.42
C SER A 76 7.82 4.43 -4.61
N TYR A 77 8.29 3.19 -4.75
CA TYR A 77 8.08 2.35 -5.95
C TYR A 77 7.07 1.22 -5.76
N CYS A 78 6.50 1.10 -4.57
CA CYS A 78 5.48 0.11 -4.25
C CYS A 78 4.37 0.75 -3.43
N ALA A 79 3.12 0.41 -3.76
CA ALA A 79 1.96 0.71 -2.92
C ALA A 79 1.13 -0.56 -2.80
N PHE A 80 0.84 -1.01 -1.59
CA PHE A 80 0.06 -2.22 -1.35
C PHE A 80 -0.90 -2.07 -0.18
N SER A 81 -1.92 -2.92 -0.18
CA SER A 81 -2.99 -3.03 0.82
C SER A 81 -3.07 -4.47 1.33
N ASN A 82 -4.09 -4.81 2.12
CA ASN A 82 -4.34 -6.19 2.52
C ASN A 82 -4.94 -7.04 1.38
N LYS A 83 -5.39 -6.41 0.28
CA LYS A 83 -6.07 -7.10 -0.83
C LYS A 83 -5.20 -7.34 -2.06
N GLY A 84 -4.16 -6.53 -2.24
CA GLY A 84 -3.28 -6.53 -3.40
C GLY A 84 -2.33 -5.33 -3.39
N GLY A 85 -1.43 -5.27 -4.38
CA GLY A 85 -0.46 -4.19 -4.52
C GLY A 85 -0.01 -3.91 -5.94
N LEU A 86 0.48 -2.69 -6.14
CA LEU A 86 1.03 -2.19 -7.40
C LEU A 86 2.52 -1.86 -7.18
N VAL A 87 3.37 -2.40 -8.04
CA VAL A 87 4.82 -2.19 -8.01
C VAL A 87 5.31 -1.53 -9.30
N HIS A 88 6.57 -1.10 -9.26
CA HIS A 88 7.30 -0.54 -10.40
C HIS A 88 7.12 -1.37 -11.69
N PRO A 89 6.93 -0.74 -12.86
CA PRO A 89 6.61 -1.45 -14.11
C PRO A 89 7.73 -2.35 -14.62
N HIS A 90 8.99 -2.05 -14.27
CA HIS A 90 10.15 -2.87 -14.64
C HIS A 90 10.49 -3.98 -13.64
N THR A 91 9.60 -4.28 -12.69
CA THR A 91 9.80 -5.41 -11.77
C THR A 91 9.75 -6.72 -12.55
N SER A 92 10.73 -7.60 -12.34
CA SER A 92 10.77 -8.88 -13.05
C SER A 92 9.63 -9.80 -12.57
N VAL A 93 9.24 -10.78 -13.38
CA VAL A 93 8.20 -11.76 -13.00
C VAL A 93 8.65 -12.58 -11.79
N GLU A 94 9.95 -12.90 -11.71
CA GLU A 94 10.53 -13.61 -10.56
C GLU A 94 10.42 -12.78 -9.27
N ASP A 95 10.78 -11.49 -9.32
CA ASP A 95 10.65 -10.58 -8.16
C ASP A 95 9.18 -10.36 -7.77
N LEU A 96 8.27 -10.28 -8.75
CA LEU A 96 6.83 -10.17 -8.51
C LEU A 96 6.30 -11.39 -7.75
N ASP A 97 6.68 -12.59 -8.17
CA ASP A 97 6.25 -13.84 -7.54
C ASP A 97 6.84 -13.99 -6.13
N GLU A 98 8.10 -13.59 -5.93
CA GLU A 98 8.75 -13.56 -4.61
C GLU A 98 8.03 -12.57 -3.67
N LEU A 99 7.82 -11.33 -4.12
CA LEU A 99 7.15 -10.30 -3.33
C LEU A 99 5.68 -10.65 -3.04
N SER A 100 4.97 -11.23 -4.01
CA SER A 100 3.59 -11.70 -3.84
C SER A 100 3.51 -12.82 -2.80
N THR A 101 4.47 -13.74 -2.82
CA THR A 101 4.58 -14.81 -1.80
C THR A 101 4.93 -14.24 -0.44
N LEU A 102 5.83 -13.27 -0.36
CA LEU A 102 6.24 -12.66 0.90
C LEU A 102 5.12 -11.84 1.53
N LEU A 103 4.41 -11.03 0.73
CA LEU A 103 3.31 -10.19 1.21
C LEU A 103 1.97 -10.93 1.34
N GLN A 104 1.87 -12.16 0.81
CA GLN A 104 0.64 -12.98 0.77
C GLN A 104 -0.53 -12.27 0.05
N VAL A 105 -0.24 -11.34 -0.85
CA VAL A 105 -1.24 -10.58 -1.63
C VAL A 105 -0.81 -10.50 -3.09
N PRO A 106 -1.77 -10.49 -4.05
CA PRO A 106 -1.44 -10.40 -5.46
C PRO A 106 -0.79 -9.06 -5.79
N LEU A 107 0.33 -9.11 -6.51
CA LEU A 107 1.03 -7.93 -7.02
C LEU A 107 0.96 -7.85 -8.53
N VAL A 108 0.90 -6.62 -9.03
CA VAL A 108 0.96 -6.32 -10.46
C VAL A 108 1.98 -5.21 -10.69
N ALA A 109 2.77 -5.32 -11.75
CA ALA A 109 3.62 -4.23 -12.22
C ALA A 109 2.79 -3.28 -13.10
N GLY A 110 2.87 -1.97 -12.84
CA GLY A 110 2.12 -0.98 -13.60
C GLY A 110 2.61 0.44 -13.35
N THR A 111 1.86 1.42 -13.86
CA THR A 111 2.20 2.84 -13.75
C THR A 111 1.00 3.64 -13.27
N VAL A 112 1.26 4.88 -12.87
CA VAL A 112 0.25 5.88 -12.49
C VAL A 112 0.54 7.19 -13.23
N ASN A 113 -0.42 8.12 -13.31
CA ASN A 113 -0.19 9.45 -13.90
C ASN A 113 0.44 9.45 -15.32
N ARG A 114 -0.11 8.66 -16.27
CA ARG A 114 0.41 8.55 -17.66
C ARG A 114 1.84 8.02 -17.73
N GLY A 115 2.11 6.90 -17.07
CA GLY A 115 3.40 6.21 -17.19
C GLY A 115 4.45 6.61 -16.14
N SER A 116 4.05 7.30 -15.07
CA SER A 116 4.95 7.50 -13.92
C SER A 116 5.23 6.17 -13.24
N GLU A 117 6.50 5.92 -13.00
CA GLU A 117 7.01 4.73 -12.32
C GLU A 117 7.02 4.89 -10.78
N VAL A 118 6.83 6.12 -10.29
CA VAL A 118 6.81 6.45 -8.86
C VAL A 118 5.39 6.27 -8.31
N ILE A 119 5.06 5.01 -8.00
CA ILE A 119 3.71 4.58 -7.64
C ILE A 119 3.18 5.33 -6.42
N ALA A 120 3.90 5.33 -5.30
CA ALA A 120 3.41 5.88 -4.04
C ALA A 120 3.29 7.42 -4.04
N ALA A 121 4.01 8.10 -4.95
CA ALA A 121 3.83 9.54 -5.14
C ALA A 121 2.56 9.85 -5.95
N GLY A 122 2.14 8.93 -6.82
CA GLY A 122 1.00 9.10 -7.69
C GLY A 122 -0.31 8.52 -7.17
N MET A 123 -0.27 7.67 -6.13
CA MET A 123 -1.46 7.12 -5.51
C MET A 123 -1.28 6.75 -4.03
N THR A 124 -2.40 6.71 -3.30
CA THR A 124 -2.52 6.09 -1.99
C THR A 124 -3.77 5.21 -1.97
N VAL A 125 -3.73 4.12 -1.21
CA VAL A 125 -4.76 3.08 -1.27
C VAL A 125 -4.94 2.43 0.10
N ASN A 126 -6.18 2.09 0.40
CA ASN A 126 -6.54 1.16 1.47
C ASN A 126 -7.46 0.08 0.90
N ASP A 127 -8.00 -0.79 1.76
CA ASP A 127 -8.79 -1.95 1.32
C ASP A 127 -10.12 -1.64 0.62
N TRP A 128 -10.57 -0.37 0.60
CA TRP A 128 -11.89 0.01 0.10
C TRP A 128 -11.88 1.24 -0.81
N THR A 129 -10.80 2.02 -0.84
CA THR A 129 -10.66 3.16 -1.74
C THR A 129 -9.20 3.37 -2.16
N ALA A 130 -9.02 3.87 -3.38
CA ALA A 130 -7.74 4.39 -3.87
C ALA A 130 -7.92 5.83 -4.33
N PHE A 131 -6.94 6.67 -4.00
CA PHE A 131 -6.79 8.01 -4.53
C PHE A 131 -5.58 8.04 -5.43
N CYS A 132 -5.73 8.53 -6.66
CA CYS A 132 -4.66 8.65 -7.64
C CYS A 132 -4.61 10.07 -8.20
N GLY A 133 -3.47 10.43 -8.79
CA GLY A 133 -3.32 11.74 -9.44
C GLY A 133 -4.24 11.88 -10.65
N ALA A 134 -4.59 13.13 -10.95
CA ALA A 134 -5.60 13.49 -11.96
C ALA A 134 -5.23 13.05 -13.38
N ASP A 135 -3.95 12.87 -13.66
CA ASP A 135 -3.47 12.44 -14.97
C ASP A 135 -3.56 10.92 -15.18
N THR A 136 -3.87 10.13 -14.13
CA THR A 136 -3.97 8.67 -14.23
C THR A 136 -5.01 8.25 -15.27
N THR A 137 -4.58 7.44 -16.22
CA THR A 137 -5.39 7.05 -17.38
C THR A 137 -6.44 6.01 -17.02
N ALA A 138 -7.51 5.89 -17.83
CA ALA A 138 -8.55 4.88 -17.63
C ALA A 138 -8.02 3.44 -17.63
N THR A 139 -6.95 3.18 -18.38
CA THR A 139 -6.26 1.88 -18.39
C THR A 139 -5.51 1.62 -17.08
N GLU A 140 -4.79 2.60 -16.55
CA GLU A 140 -4.10 2.51 -15.25
C GLU A 140 -5.14 2.34 -14.11
N LEU A 141 -6.22 3.11 -14.14
CA LEU A 141 -7.34 2.99 -13.20
C LEU A 141 -7.96 1.60 -13.19
N SER A 142 -8.19 1.01 -14.38
CA SER A 142 -8.72 -0.35 -14.49
C SER A 142 -7.81 -1.39 -13.83
N VAL A 143 -6.48 -1.25 -14.00
CA VAL A 143 -5.50 -2.13 -13.34
C VAL A 143 -5.55 -1.96 -11.82
N ILE A 144 -5.56 -0.71 -11.33
CA ILE A 144 -5.66 -0.39 -9.91
C ILE A 144 -6.95 -0.96 -9.30
N GLU A 145 -8.11 -0.71 -9.90
CA GLU A 145 -9.39 -1.22 -9.41
C GLU A 145 -9.40 -2.75 -9.28
N ASN A 146 -8.78 -3.44 -10.25
CA ASN A 146 -8.74 -4.90 -10.29
C ASN A 146 -7.77 -5.49 -9.25
N VAL A 147 -6.54 -4.98 -9.16
CA VAL A 147 -5.52 -5.54 -8.24
C VAL A 147 -5.87 -5.30 -6.77
N PHE A 148 -6.42 -4.12 -6.46
CA PHE A 148 -6.84 -3.77 -5.10
C PHE A 148 -8.26 -4.26 -4.76
N LYS A 149 -8.96 -4.89 -5.71
CA LYS A 149 -10.33 -5.42 -5.54
C LYS A 149 -11.30 -4.37 -4.97
N LEU A 150 -11.19 -3.14 -5.45
CA LEU A 150 -12.01 -2.00 -4.98
C LEU A 150 -13.45 -2.08 -5.51
N ARG A 151 -13.63 -2.77 -6.64
CA ARG A 151 -14.94 -3.18 -7.12
C ARG A 151 -15.35 -4.46 -6.40
N GLU A 152 -15.91 -4.32 -5.20
CA GLU A 152 -16.71 -5.41 -4.66
C GLU A 152 -17.93 -5.62 -5.57
N ALA A 153 -17.97 -6.81 -6.13
CA ALA A 153 -19.02 -7.29 -7.00
C ALA A 153 -20.38 -7.23 -6.29
N LYS A 154 -21.21 -6.22 -6.60
CA LYS A 154 -22.68 -6.33 -6.48
C LYS A 154 -23.40 -6.62 -7.82
N PRO A 155 -22.98 -7.56 -8.69
CA PRO A 155 -23.94 -8.22 -9.57
C PRO A 155 -24.82 -9.19 -8.77
N SER A 156 -24.28 -9.90 -7.77
CA SER A 156 -25.04 -10.93 -7.03
C SER A 156 -26.16 -10.35 -6.17
N ALA A 157 -25.93 -9.21 -5.50
CA ALA A 157 -26.97 -8.54 -4.73
C ALA A 157 -28.16 -8.13 -5.62
N ILE A 158 -27.90 -7.62 -6.83
CA ILE A 158 -28.94 -7.23 -7.79
C ILE A 158 -29.64 -8.47 -8.36
N VAL A 159 -28.90 -9.53 -8.67
CA VAL A 159 -29.45 -10.78 -9.22
C VAL A 159 -30.28 -11.54 -8.18
N ASP A 160 -29.87 -11.56 -6.91
CA ASP A 160 -30.62 -12.19 -5.82
C ASP A 160 -31.86 -11.38 -5.43
N GLU A 161 -31.80 -10.05 -5.54
CA GLU A 161 -32.95 -9.15 -5.37
C GLU A 161 -33.95 -9.28 -6.54
N MET A 162 -33.46 -9.41 -7.78
CA MET A 162 -34.27 -9.72 -8.96
C MET A 162 -34.89 -11.12 -8.92
N ARG A 163 -34.17 -12.12 -8.40
CA ARG A 163 -34.73 -13.47 -8.20
C ARG A 163 -35.83 -13.43 -7.15
N LYS A 164 -35.61 -12.77 -6.00
CA LYS A 164 -36.64 -12.63 -4.97
C LYS A 164 -37.92 -11.98 -5.49
N SER A 165 -37.82 -10.93 -6.30
CA SER A 165 -39.00 -10.25 -6.85
C SER A 165 -39.77 -11.07 -7.89
N LEU A 166 -39.10 -12.00 -8.59
CA LEU A 166 -39.74 -12.92 -9.55
C LEU A 166 -40.46 -14.11 -8.90
N PHE A 167 -40.10 -14.50 -7.67
CA PHE A 167 -40.72 -15.62 -6.95
C PHE A 167 -41.87 -15.21 -6.01
N ASP A 168 -42.07 -13.90 -5.79
CA ASP A 168 -43.15 -13.33 -4.97
C ASP A 168 -44.38 -12.85 -5.80
N SER A 169 -44.55 -13.36 -7.03
CA SER A 169 -45.71 -13.09 -7.91
C SER A 169 -46.56 -14.33 -8.19
#